data_AF-A0A942IWX9-F1
#
_entry.id   AF-A0A942IWX9-F1
#
_cell.length_a   1.000
_cell.length_b   1.000
_cell.length_c   1.000
_cell.angle_alpha   90.00
_cell.angle_beta   90.00
_cell.angle_gamma   90.00
#
_symmetry.space_group_name_H-M   'P 1'
#
loop_
_entity.id
_entity.type
_entity.pdbx_description
1 polymer ?
#
loop_
_entity_poly.entity_id
_entity_poly.type
_entity_poly.pdbx_seq_one_letter_code
_entity_poly.pdbx_strand_id
1 'polypeptide(L)'
;MKKNIVWILSLSFSGFALAQSGPPAKDWYQKGMSKKNMGINLYKSYDELLKGKTGKEIVVAVIDGGTDISHPDLKGNIWHNPGEIPFNNVDDDNNGYVDDTVGWNFIGGANGAMVEFDNLEMTRLYRLMKAEYEDLDAEDISGNPQKAEKYLLYQKLKSEVTQNHLTYSSYEEQFGKLVKQFEKIQTETGKKDPAISEVEGYKPSGGNGEQAKSIALSQMKRGVSFQATYDQLKSQYDQVAAFAKYHYNINYDPRGIVGDDYANSGEQYYGNNNVAGPDASHGSHVAGIIGAVRDNGYGMNGIADHVKIMVVRVVPNGDERDKDVANGIRYAVDNGAKIINMSFGKSYKWDKQVVNEAVAYAVSKGVLLVHAAGNDNENNDLDPNYPNDSLGNGQFAATWMEIGASAPSRKKLATVFSNYGKNNVDVFAPGYQIYSTTPNNHYEYFDGTSMAAPVVSGVAALVWSYYPQLTAVQLKDVLMKSATVNKRKVIIPGTHSKTKFTNLSVSGGVVNVYDALKMASTIK
;
A
#
# COMPACT_ATOMS: atom_id res chain seq x y z
N MET A 1 1.69 -10.62 -25.83
CA MET A 1 0.90 -11.37 -24.82
C MET A 1 1.49 -11.09 -23.45
N LYS A 2 1.11 -9.95 -22.85
CA LYS A 2 1.48 -9.63 -21.47
C LYS A 2 0.70 -10.58 -20.56
N LYS A 3 1.42 -11.34 -19.74
CA LYS A 3 0.83 -12.18 -18.71
C LYS A 3 0.46 -11.25 -17.56
N ASN A 4 -0.72 -10.63 -17.65
CA ASN A 4 -1.38 -10.03 -16.49
C ASN A 4 -1.88 -11.19 -15.62
N ILE A 5 -0.95 -11.90 -14.98
CA ILE A 5 -1.27 -12.80 -13.88
C ILE A 5 -1.18 -11.93 -12.64
N VAL A 6 -2.24 -11.13 -12.43
CA VAL A 6 -2.62 -10.77 -11.07
C VAL A 6 -2.84 -12.11 -10.38
N TRP A 7 -2.00 -12.44 -9.40
CA TRP A 7 -2.08 -13.68 -8.64
C TRP A 7 -3.34 -13.66 -7.77
N ILE A 8 -4.51 -13.85 -8.36
CA ILE A 8 -5.76 -14.10 -7.65
C ILE A 8 -6.55 -15.20 -8.38
N LEU A 9 -6.70 -16.30 -7.65
CA LEU A 9 -7.67 -17.40 -7.82
C LEU A 9 -7.45 -18.37 -8.98
N SER A 10 -6.33 -19.11 -8.94
CA SER A 10 -6.51 -20.56 -9.15
C SER A 10 -7.38 -21.07 -8.00
N LEU A 11 -8.46 -21.78 -8.34
CA LEU A 11 -9.35 -22.55 -7.45
C LEU A 11 -8.59 -23.71 -6.78
N SER A 12 -7.45 -23.40 -6.15
CA SER A 12 -6.64 -24.32 -5.39
C SER A 12 -7.08 -24.27 -3.93
N PHE A 13 -8.20 -24.93 -3.64
CA PHE A 13 -8.42 -25.52 -2.30
C PHE A 13 -7.28 -26.48 -1.92
N SER A 14 -6.37 -26.80 -2.84
CA SER A 14 -5.12 -27.53 -2.63
C SER A 14 -4.11 -26.85 -1.68
N GLY A 15 -4.35 -25.61 -1.24
CA GLY A 15 -3.51 -24.89 -0.29
C GLY A 15 -3.57 -25.34 1.18
N PHE A 16 -3.66 -26.64 1.47
CA PHE A 16 -3.10 -27.15 2.74
C PHE A 16 -2.00 -28.11 2.37
N ALA A 17 -0.81 -27.55 2.13
CA ALA A 17 0.40 -28.27 2.46
C ALA A 17 0.44 -28.36 3.98
N LEU A 18 0.21 -29.56 4.52
CA LEU A 18 0.74 -29.94 5.82
C LEU A 18 2.24 -29.57 5.82
N ALA A 19 2.62 -28.78 6.84
CA ALA A 19 3.93 -28.16 7.08
C ALA A 19 4.25 -26.86 6.31
N GLN A 20 3.55 -25.76 6.62
CA GLN A 20 4.20 -24.44 6.64
C GLN A 20 4.78 -24.24 8.04
N SER A 21 6.09 -23.97 8.13
CA SER A 21 6.65 -23.32 9.31
C SER A 21 5.77 -22.09 9.61
N GLY A 22 5.31 -21.94 10.85
CA GLY A 22 4.49 -20.79 11.25
C GLY A 22 5.14 -19.44 10.86
N PRO A 23 4.38 -18.33 10.93
CA PRO A 23 4.91 -17.02 10.61
C PRO A 23 6.21 -16.75 11.36
N PRO A 24 7.13 -15.93 10.80
CA PRO A 24 8.33 -15.54 11.53
C PRO A 24 7.95 -14.89 12.87
N ALA A 25 8.92 -14.78 13.79
CA ALA A 25 8.68 -14.02 15.01
C ALA A 25 8.14 -12.62 14.68
N LYS A 26 7.13 -12.14 15.43
CA LYS A 26 6.43 -10.86 15.19
C LYS A 26 7.38 -9.69 14.91
N ASP A 27 8.51 -9.68 15.60
CA ASP A 27 9.52 -8.62 15.60
C ASP A 27 10.78 -8.95 14.75
N TRP A 28 10.73 -9.96 13.88
CA TRP A 28 11.92 -10.40 13.12
C TRP A 28 12.59 -9.26 12.35
N TYR A 29 11.79 -8.33 11.81
CA TYR A 29 12.24 -7.21 10.99
C TYR A 29 13.02 -6.18 11.80
N GLN A 30 12.79 -6.07 13.11
CA GLN A 30 13.51 -5.19 14.01
C GLN A 30 14.82 -5.80 14.51
N LYS A 31 14.93 -7.14 14.50
CA LYS A 31 16.09 -7.87 15.01
C LYS A 31 17.35 -7.64 14.19
N GLY A 32 18.47 -8.05 14.79
CA GLY A 32 19.77 -8.00 14.13
C GLY A 32 19.91 -8.94 12.93
N MET A 33 20.90 -8.62 12.10
CA MET A 33 21.23 -9.42 10.93
C MET A 33 22.05 -10.66 11.29
N SER A 34 21.66 -11.80 10.72
CA SER A 34 22.33 -13.08 10.85
C SER A 34 22.25 -13.88 9.54
N LYS A 35 22.72 -15.13 9.55
CA LYS A 35 22.52 -16.04 8.40
C LYS A 35 21.04 -16.35 8.15
N LYS A 36 20.20 -16.30 9.19
CA LYS A 36 18.78 -16.71 9.17
C LYS A 36 17.80 -15.54 9.21
N ASN A 37 18.26 -14.34 9.56
CA ASN A 37 17.43 -13.14 9.70
C ASN A 37 18.12 -11.93 9.05
N MET A 38 17.39 -11.17 8.25
CA MET A 38 17.87 -9.93 7.62
C MET A 38 16.99 -8.75 8.06
N GLY A 39 16.84 -8.58 9.38
CA GLY A 39 16.21 -7.40 9.98
C GLY A 39 17.14 -6.18 9.96
N ILE A 40 16.68 -5.06 10.54
CA ILE A 40 17.30 -3.74 10.39
C ILE A 40 18.29 -3.35 11.51
N ASN A 41 18.61 -4.26 12.44
CA ASN A 41 19.43 -3.99 13.63
C ASN A 41 18.87 -2.89 14.56
N LEU A 42 17.55 -2.83 14.75
CA LEU A 42 16.90 -1.79 15.55
C LEU A 42 17.25 -1.91 17.04
N TYR A 43 17.07 -3.08 17.66
CA TYR A 43 17.30 -3.25 19.10
C TYR A 43 18.72 -2.91 19.52
N LYS A 44 19.70 -3.40 18.77
CA LYS A 44 21.11 -3.06 18.97
C LYS A 44 21.35 -1.54 18.92
N SER A 45 20.63 -0.82 18.06
CA SER A 45 20.76 0.63 17.91
C SER A 45 20.26 1.38 19.14
N TYR A 46 19.09 0.99 19.68
CA TYR A 46 18.59 1.54 20.94
C TYR A 46 19.54 1.24 22.10
N ASP A 47 20.00 -0.01 22.22
CA ASP A 47 20.82 -0.45 23.34
C ASP A 47 22.22 0.17 23.38
N GLU A 48 22.87 0.31 22.22
CA GLU A 48 24.28 0.72 22.14
C GLU A 48 24.49 2.18 21.73
N LEU A 49 23.65 2.73 20.83
CA LEU A 49 23.92 4.03 20.22
C LEU A 49 23.01 5.15 20.73
N LEU A 50 21.76 4.82 21.10
CA LEU A 50 20.74 5.78 21.52
C LEU A 50 20.47 5.79 23.02
N LYS A 51 20.98 4.80 23.76
CA LYS A 51 20.82 4.71 25.21
C LYS A 51 21.25 6.00 25.91
N GLY A 52 20.33 6.60 26.67
CA GLY A 52 20.54 7.86 27.40
C GLY A 52 20.56 9.12 26.53
N LYS A 53 20.24 9.01 25.24
CA LYS A 53 20.04 10.16 24.35
C LYS A 53 18.56 10.42 24.13
N THR A 54 18.22 11.67 23.87
CA THR A 54 16.85 12.11 23.54
C THR A 54 16.82 12.60 22.11
N GLY A 55 15.83 12.14 21.35
CA GLY A 55 15.59 12.58 19.98
C GLY A 55 14.74 13.85 19.93
N LYS A 56 14.69 14.49 18.76
CA LYS A 56 13.68 15.51 18.44
C LYS A 56 12.45 14.87 17.82
N GLU A 57 11.29 15.42 18.10
CA GLU A 57 10.05 14.98 17.47
C GLU A 57 10.11 15.19 15.94
N ILE A 58 9.75 14.14 15.19
CA ILE A 58 9.65 14.17 13.72
C ILE A 58 8.21 13.89 13.33
N VAL A 59 7.62 14.77 12.51
CA VAL A 59 6.31 14.53 11.91
C VAL A 59 6.49 13.72 10.62
N VAL A 60 5.82 12.57 10.56
CA VAL A 60 5.75 11.69 9.39
C VAL A 60 4.31 11.66 8.91
N ALA A 61 4.08 12.09 7.67
CA ALA A 61 2.78 11.93 7.04
C ALA A 61 2.63 10.52 6.46
N VAL A 62 1.53 9.85 6.79
CA VAL A 62 1.09 8.60 6.17
C VAL A 62 0.02 8.96 5.16
N ILE A 63 0.39 9.00 3.88
CA ILE A 63 -0.53 9.19 2.77
C ILE A 63 -1.01 7.79 2.34
N ASP A 64 -2.27 7.45 2.64
CA ASP A 64 -2.80 6.08 2.53
C ASP A 64 -4.33 6.04 2.38
N GLY A 65 -4.94 4.87 2.62
CA GLY A 65 -6.39 4.64 2.59
C GLY A 65 -7.13 5.01 3.87
N GLY A 66 -6.42 5.23 4.97
CA GLY A 66 -6.98 5.68 6.24
C GLY A 66 -6.35 4.99 7.43
N THR A 67 -6.48 5.59 8.62
CA THR A 67 -5.84 5.09 9.85
C THR A 67 -6.80 5.15 11.04
N ASP A 68 -6.83 4.09 11.84
CA ASP A 68 -7.53 4.04 13.13
C ASP A 68 -6.70 4.82 14.16
N ILE A 69 -6.91 6.13 14.19
CA ILE A 69 -6.26 7.06 15.12
C ILE A 69 -6.57 6.77 16.60
N SER A 70 -7.61 5.98 16.86
CA SER A 70 -8.03 5.61 18.22
C SER A 70 -7.32 4.37 18.77
N HIS A 71 -6.60 3.65 17.90
CA HIS A 71 -5.89 2.42 18.26
C HIS A 71 -4.96 2.68 19.46
N PRO A 72 -5.01 1.88 20.54
CA PRO A 72 -4.33 2.16 21.80
C PRO A 72 -2.80 2.21 21.65
N ASP A 73 -2.28 1.46 20.68
CA ASP A 73 -0.86 1.42 20.35
C ASP A 73 -0.42 2.55 19.40
N LEU A 74 -1.35 3.33 18.82
CA LEU A 74 -1.05 4.44 17.91
C LEU A 74 -1.36 5.81 18.52
N LYS A 75 -2.45 5.95 19.26
CA LYS A 75 -3.03 7.24 19.69
C LYS A 75 -2.04 8.20 20.37
N GLY A 76 -1.02 7.69 21.07
CA GLY A 76 0.00 8.53 21.73
C GLY A 76 0.96 9.21 20.75
N ASN A 77 1.08 8.66 19.55
CA ASN A 77 1.96 9.15 18.49
C ASN A 77 1.18 9.71 17.29
N ILE A 78 -0.14 9.92 17.38
CA ILE A 78 -0.87 10.67 16.35
C ILE A 78 -0.47 12.15 16.45
N TRP A 79 -0.23 12.76 15.29
CA TRP A 79 0.01 14.20 15.16
C TRP A 79 -1.28 14.96 15.40
N HIS A 80 -1.17 16.09 16.09
CA HIS A 80 -2.28 17.01 16.27
C HIS A 80 -1.91 18.35 15.66
N ASN A 81 -2.79 18.92 14.84
CA ASN A 81 -2.59 20.25 14.27
C ASN A 81 -2.58 21.28 15.41
N PRO A 82 -1.44 21.95 15.70
CA PRO A 82 -1.39 22.96 16.75
C PRO A 82 -2.16 24.24 16.40
N GLY A 83 -2.55 24.42 15.14
CA GLY A 83 -3.35 25.53 14.65
C GLY A 83 -4.85 25.41 14.91
N GLU A 84 -5.34 24.21 15.21
CA GLU A 84 -6.78 23.90 15.26
C GLU A 84 -7.34 23.75 16.68
N ILE A 85 -8.58 24.19 16.88
CA ILE A 85 -9.41 23.86 18.04
C ILE A 85 -10.35 22.72 17.63
N PRO A 86 -10.20 21.51 18.20
CA PRO A 86 -10.96 20.36 17.73
C PRO A 86 -12.49 20.51 17.80
N PHE A 87 -13.13 20.20 16.68
CA PHE A 87 -14.59 20.03 16.54
C PHE A 87 -15.38 21.34 16.77
N ASN A 88 -14.81 22.48 16.42
CA ASN A 88 -15.49 23.77 16.48
C ASN A 88 -16.14 24.18 15.14
N ASN A 89 -15.91 23.40 14.07
CA ASN A 89 -16.39 23.65 12.72
C ASN A 89 -15.89 24.98 12.13
N VAL A 90 -14.67 25.36 12.49
CA VAL A 90 -13.92 26.52 11.99
C VAL A 90 -12.57 26.04 11.47
N ASP A 91 -12.04 26.75 10.48
CA ASP A 91 -10.65 26.64 10.05
C ASP A 91 -9.87 27.71 10.85
N ASP A 92 -9.27 27.30 11.96
CA ASP A 92 -8.69 28.22 12.95
C ASP A 92 -7.34 28.78 12.49
N ASP A 93 -6.59 27.99 11.72
CA ASP A 93 -5.29 28.38 11.17
C ASP A 93 -5.38 29.02 9.76
N ASN A 94 -6.57 29.04 9.17
CA ASN A 94 -6.89 29.57 7.84
C ASN A 94 -6.10 28.86 6.72
N ASN A 95 -5.83 27.56 6.86
CA ASN A 95 -5.14 26.76 5.86
C ASN A 95 -6.07 26.20 4.77
N GLY A 96 -7.38 26.40 4.90
CA GLY A 96 -8.43 25.95 3.98
C GLY A 96 -9.08 24.61 4.35
N TYR A 97 -8.75 24.02 5.50
CA TYR A 97 -9.19 22.70 5.93
C TYR A 97 -9.82 22.74 7.33
N VAL A 98 -11.15 22.88 7.38
CA VAL A 98 -11.92 22.98 8.63
C VAL A 98 -11.73 21.73 9.52
N ASP A 99 -11.36 21.94 10.79
CA ASP A 99 -11.18 20.90 11.80
C ASP A 99 -10.18 19.79 11.39
N ASP A 100 -9.09 20.12 10.69
CA ASP A 100 -8.06 19.16 10.24
C ASP A 100 -7.09 18.71 11.36
N THR A 101 -7.67 18.42 12.53
CA THR A 101 -7.01 18.21 13.82
C THR A 101 -5.92 17.15 13.88
N VAL A 102 -5.93 16.16 12.98
CA VAL A 102 -4.93 15.05 12.94
C VAL A 102 -4.44 14.75 11.52
N GLY A 103 -4.88 15.56 10.54
CA GLY A 103 -4.70 15.31 9.13
C GLY A 103 -6.00 15.48 8.34
N TRP A 104 -6.02 15.00 7.09
CA TRP A 104 -7.09 15.30 6.13
C TRP A 104 -7.48 14.13 5.23
N ASN A 105 -8.74 14.10 4.79
CA ASN A 105 -9.26 13.12 3.83
C ASN A 105 -9.70 13.79 2.53
N PHE A 106 -8.89 13.64 1.47
CA PHE A 106 -9.14 14.19 0.14
C PHE A 106 -10.19 13.42 -0.66
N ILE A 107 -10.56 12.21 -0.25
CA ILE A 107 -11.58 11.40 -0.94
C ILE A 107 -12.85 11.19 -0.10
N GLY A 108 -13.10 12.14 0.81
CA GLY A 108 -14.36 12.32 1.51
C GLY A 108 -15.20 13.43 0.88
N GLY A 109 -16.51 13.34 1.02
CA GLY A 109 -17.44 14.42 0.73
C GLY A 109 -17.61 15.35 1.92
N ALA A 110 -17.87 16.63 1.66
CA ALA A 110 -18.11 17.63 2.71
C ALA A 110 -19.32 17.28 3.63
N ASN A 111 -20.24 16.43 3.16
CA ASN A 111 -21.38 15.92 3.93
C ASN A 111 -21.05 14.69 4.79
N GLY A 112 -19.77 14.29 4.88
CA GLY A 112 -19.31 13.11 5.61
C GLY A 112 -19.42 11.78 4.83
N ALA A 113 -19.93 11.79 3.60
CA ALA A 113 -19.88 10.61 2.73
C ALA A 113 -18.42 10.28 2.38
N MET A 114 -18.13 9.00 2.10
CA MET A 114 -16.77 8.53 1.85
C MET A 114 -16.71 7.70 0.59
N VAL A 115 -15.66 7.91 -0.20
CA VAL A 115 -15.30 6.97 -1.26
C VAL A 115 -14.71 5.73 -0.60
N GLU A 116 -15.35 4.57 -0.77
CA GLU A 116 -14.79 3.27 -0.38
C GLU A 116 -14.07 2.65 -1.58
N PHE A 117 -14.77 2.48 -2.70
CA PHE A 117 -14.26 1.93 -3.94
C PHE A 117 -14.06 3.01 -4.99
N ASP A 118 -13.09 2.83 -5.88
CA ASP A 118 -12.92 3.62 -7.10
C ASP A 118 -12.48 2.72 -8.27
N ASN A 119 -12.43 3.24 -9.47
CA ASN A 119 -11.86 2.56 -10.61
C ASN A 119 -10.33 2.41 -10.49
N LEU A 120 -9.75 1.47 -11.24
CA LEU A 120 -8.34 1.57 -11.61
C LEU A 120 -8.12 2.75 -12.56
N GLU A 121 -6.91 3.29 -12.59
CA GLU A 121 -6.56 4.40 -13.47
C GLU A 121 -6.77 4.03 -14.94
N MET A 122 -6.43 2.79 -15.33
CA MET A 122 -6.68 2.31 -16.69
C MET A 122 -8.16 2.35 -17.10
N THR A 123 -9.08 2.11 -16.15
CA THR A 123 -10.52 2.17 -16.38
C THR A 123 -11.00 3.60 -16.52
N ARG A 124 -10.45 4.54 -15.72
CA ARG A 124 -10.71 5.98 -15.85
C ARG A 124 -10.21 6.54 -17.18
N LEU A 125 -8.99 6.19 -17.55
CA LEU A 125 -8.40 6.55 -18.85
C LEU A 125 -9.22 5.98 -20.01
N TYR A 126 -9.64 4.71 -19.93
CA TYR A 126 -10.52 4.14 -20.96
C TYR A 126 -11.83 4.92 -21.07
N ARG A 127 -12.51 5.20 -19.94
CA ARG A 127 -13.75 6.00 -19.92
C ARG A 127 -13.55 7.36 -20.60
N LEU A 128 -12.48 8.06 -20.26
CA LEU A 128 -12.17 9.37 -20.83
C LEU A 128 -11.88 9.29 -22.34
N MET A 129 -10.98 8.39 -22.74
CA MET A 129 -10.53 8.23 -24.13
C MET A 129 -11.65 7.69 -25.03
N LYS A 130 -12.61 6.92 -24.49
CA LYS A 130 -13.78 6.43 -25.23
C LYS A 130 -14.57 7.57 -25.88
N ALA A 131 -14.76 8.68 -25.17
CA ALA A 131 -15.47 9.84 -25.71
C ALA A 131 -14.77 10.49 -26.93
N GLU A 132 -13.46 10.33 -27.07
CA GLU A 132 -12.66 10.93 -28.15
C GLU A 132 -12.37 9.95 -29.30
N TYR A 133 -12.23 8.64 -29.01
CA TYR A 133 -11.67 7.66 -29.95
C TYR A 133 -12.62 6.52 -30.35
N GLU A 134 -13.83 6.40 -29.76
CA GLU A 134 -14.72 5.25 -30.03
C GLU A 134 -15.17 5.13 -31.49
N ASP A 135 -15.41 6.26 -32.15
CA ASP A 135 -15.89 6.32 -33.53
C ASP A 135 -14.77 6.46 -34.57
N LEU A 136 -13.50 6.39 -34.16
CA LEU A 136 -12.34 6.54 -35.04
C LEU A 136 -11.75 5.18 -35.44
N ASP A 137 -11.22 5.11 -36.66
CA ASP A 137 -10.44 3.98 -37.15
C ASP A 137 -8.93 4.32 -37.36
N ALA A 138 -8.17 3.34 -37.85
CA ALA A 138 -6.73 3.50 -38.07
C ALA A 138 -6.40 4.46 -39.23
N GLU A 139 -7.31 4.65 -40.18
CA GLU A 139 -7.13 5.54 -41.33
C GLU A 139 -7.31 7.00 -40.89
N ASP A 140 -8.29 7.27 -40.02
CA ASP A 140 -8.62 8.59 -39.44
C ASP A 140 -7.47 9.27 -38.67
N ILE A 141 -6.48 8.50 -38.24
CA ILE A 141 -5.39 8.93 -37.36
C ILE A 141 -4.00 8.81 -38.01
N SER A 142 -3.92 8.20 -39.19
CA SER A 142 -2.66 7.87 -39.87
C SER A 142 -1.76 9.09 -40.17
N GLY A 143 -2.34 10.30 -40.25
CA GLY A 143 -1.62 11.55 -40.51
C GLY A 143 -1.08 12.28 -39.27
N ASN A 144 -1.34 11.81 -38.04
CA ASN A 144 -0.91 12.46 -36.81
C ASN A 144 -0.29 11.44 -35.84
N PRO A 145 1.06 11.36 -35.74
CA PRO A 145 1.74 10.38 -34.91
C PRO A 145 1.34 10.42 -33.44
N GLN A 146 1.12 11.60 -32.85
CA GLN A 146 0.69 11.73 -31.45
C GLN A 146 -0.73 11.21 -31.24
N LYS A 147 -1.64 11.49 -32.19
CA LYS A 147 -3.00 10.96 -32.17
C LYS A 147 -3.01 9.44 -32.37
N ALA A 148 -2.14 8.93 -33.23
CA ALA A 148 -1.97 7.50 -33.46
C ALA A 148 -1.47 6.76 -32.19
N GLU A 149 -0.50 7.33 -31.47
CA GLU A 149 -0.03 6.76 -30.20
C GLU A 149 -1.14 6.71 -29.14
N LYS A 150 -1.91 7.80 -28.97
CA LYS A 150 -3.06 7.83 -28.06
C LYS A 150 -4.14 6.82 -28.46
N TYR A 151 -4.43 6.67 -29.75
CA TYR A 151 -5.39 5.66 -30.21
C TYR A 151 -4.92 4.24 -29.92
N LEU A 152 -3.63 3.93 -30.10
CA LEU A 152 -3.09 2.61 -29.74
C LEU A 152 -3.20 2.34 -28.24
N LEU A 153 -2.98 3.35 -27.40
CA LEU A 153 -3.23 3.26 -25.96
C LEU A 153 -4.72 3.02 -25.68
N TYR A 154 -5.63 3.77 -26.31
CA TYR A 154 -7.07 3.57 -26.18
C TYR A 154 -7.47 2.13 -26.51
N GLN A 155 -7.00 1.58 -27.63
CA GLN A 155 -7.32 0.22 -28.05
C GLN A 155 -6.78 -0.83 -27.06
N LYS A 156 -5.58 -0.61 -26.53
CA LYS A 156 -5.02 -1.44 -25.47
C LYS A 156 -5.89 -1.40 -24.21
N LEU A 157 -6.22 -0.21 -23.72
CA LEU A 157 -7.05 -0.02 -22.52
C LEU A 157 -8.46 -0.61 -22.71
N LYS A 158 -9.10 -0.36 -23.85
CA LYS A 158 -10.40 -0.93 -24.22
C LYS A 158 -10.37 -2.45 -24.14
N SER A 159 -9.35 -3.07 -24.73
CA SER A 159 -9.20 -4.53 -24.71
C SER A 159 -8.99 -5.05 -23.29
N GLU A 160 -8.06 -4.47 -22.53
CA GLU A 160 -7.72 -4.95 -21.18
C GLU A 160 -8.89 -4.76 -20.20
N VAL A 161 -9.48 -3.56 -20.14
CA VAL A 161 -10.58 -3.26 -19.23
C VAL A 161 -11.82 -4.08 -19.57
N THR A 162 -12.20 -4.18 -20.84
CA THR A 162 -13.39 -4.95 -21.25
C THR A 162 -13.21 -6.44 -20.95
N GLN A 163 -12.06 -7.01 -21.29
CA GLN A 163 -11.79 -8.43 -21.03
C GLN A 163 -11.75 -8.74 -19.54
N ASN A 164 -11.08 -7.91 -18.74
CA ASN A 164 -11.02 -8.09 -17.30
C ASN A 164 -12.40 -7.91 -16.65
N HIS A 165 -13.17 -6.89 -17.04
CA HIS A 165 -14.54 -6.70 -16.53
C HIS A 165 -15.41 -7.94 -16.81
N LEU A 166 -15.36 -8.52 -18.01
CA LEU A 166 -16.06 -9.76 -18.33
C LEU A 166 -15.59 -10.95 -17.47
N THR A 167 -14.27 -11.12 -17.33
CA THR A 167 -13.68 -12.20 -16.53
C THR A 167 -14.10 -12.10 -15.06
N TYR A 168 -13.93 -10.93 -14.44
CA TYR A 168 -14.28 -10.72 -13.03
C TYR A 168 -15.79 -10.76 -12.79
N SER A 169 -16.62 -10.28 -13.74
CA SER A 169 -18.07 -10.44 -13.65
C SER A 169 -18.49 -11.91 -13.65
N SER A 170 -17.86 -12.74 -14.48
CA SER A 170 -18.11 -14.19 -14.48
C SER A 170 -17.68 -14.86 -13.18
N TYR A 171 -16.54 -14.44 -12.61
CA TYR A 171 -16.10 -14.94 -11.30
C TYR A 171 -17.02 -14.49 -10.18
N GLU A 172 -17.46 -13.22 -10.17
CA GLU A 172 -18.38 -12.68 -9.17
C GLU A 172 -19.68 -13.49 -9.14
N GLU A 173 -20.23 -13.80 -10.32
CA GLU A 173 -21.44 -14.61 -10.43
C GLU A 173 -21.21 -16.05 -9.90
N GLN A 174 -20.09 -16.67 -10.26
CA GLN A 174 -19.75 -18.04 -9.83
C GLN A 174 -19.53 -18.14 -8.32
N PHE A 175 -18.68 -17.27 -7.76
CA PHE A 175 -18.41 -17.22 -6.32
C PHE A 175 -19.65 -16.81 -5.54
N GLY A 176 -20.42 -15.84 -6.04
CA GLY A 176 -21.66 -15.40 -5.41
C GLY A 176 -22.70 -16.51 -5.31
N LYS A 177 -22.82 -17.36 -6.33
CA LYS A 177 -23.65 -18.58 -6.27
C LYS A 177 -23.17 -19.53 -5.17
N LEU A 178 -21.86 -19.75 -5.05
CA LEU A 178 -21.28 -20.65 -4.05
C LEU A 178 -21.44 -20.12 -2.62
N VAL A 179 -21.18 -18.82 -2.39
CA VAL A 179 -21.41 -18.14 -1.10
C VAL A 179 -22.85 -18.34 -0.65
N LYS A 180 -23.82 -18.08 -1.53
CA LYS A 180 -25.25 -18.30 -1.24
C LYS A 180 -25.58 -19.75 -0.88
N GLN A 181 -24.89 -20.73 -1.44
CA GLN A 181 -25.10 -22.13 -1.04
C GLN A 181 -24.52 -22.43 0.35
N PHE A 182 -23.38 -21.86 0.71
CA PHE A 182 -22.85 -21.98 2.07
C PHE A 182 -23.79 -21.31 3.09
N GLU A 183 -24.28 -20.09 2.81
CA GLU A 183 -25.29 -19.41 3.63
C GLU A 183 -26.57 -20.24 3.77
N LYS A 184 -26.99 -20.92 2.69
CA LYS A 184 -28.13 -21.86 2.72
C LYS A 184 -27.88 -23.05 3.63
N ILE A 185 -26.69 -23.65 3.62
CA ILE A 185 -26.31 -24.73 4.55
C ILE A 185 -26.39 -24.23 5.99
N GLN A 186 -25.85 -23.04 6.29
CA GLN A 186 -25.94 -22.45 7.64
C GLN A 186 -27.38 -22.23 8.07
N THR A 187 -28.20 -21.71 7.16
CA THR A 187 -29.63 -21.44 7.41
C THR A 187 -30.41 -22.72 7.67
N GLU A 188 -30.26 -23.75 6.83
CA GLU A 188 -31.01 -25.01 6.97
C GLU A 188 -30.53 -25.89 8.14
N THR A 189 -29.25 -25.80 8.50
CA THR A 189 -28.73 -26.46 9.71
C THR A 189 -29.00 -25.65 10.98
N GLY A 190 -29.38 -24.38 10.85
CA GLY A 190 -29.55 -23.45 11.96
C GLY A 190 -28.24 -23.09 12.68
N LYS A 191 -27.09 -23.29 12.04
CA LYS A 191 -25.76 -23.13 12.64
C LYS A 191 -24.81 -22.35 11.74
N LYS A 192 -24.06 -21.42 12.35
CA LYS A 192 -22.96 -20.72 11.68
C LYS A 192 -21.79 -21.67 11.34
N ASP A 193 -21.48 -22.60 12.24
CA ASP A 193 -20.42 -23.60 12.05
C ASP A 193 -20.99 -25.03 12.26
N PRO A 194 -21.72 -25.60 11.29
CA PRO A 194 -22.29 -26.93 11.39
C PRO A 194 -21.21 -28.02 11.45
N ALA A 195 -21.49 -29.10 12.18
CA ALA A 195 -20.61 -30.26 12.26
C ALA A 195 -20.66 -31.10 10.96
N ILE A 196 -19.63 -31.95 10.75
CA ILE A 196 -19.53 -32.80 9.55
C ILE A 196 -20.82 -33.59 9.30
N SER A 197 -21.38 -34.22 10.34
CA SER A 197 -22.61 -35.02 10.24
C SER A 197 -23.83 -34.20 9.79
N GLU A 198 -23.87 -32.92 10.13
CA GLU A 198 -24.98 -32.02 9.79
C GLU A 198 -24.87 -31.59 8.32
N VAL A 199 -23.65 -31.30 7.85
CA VAL A 199 -23.37 -31.04 6.44
C VAL A 199 -23.59 -32.31 5.60
N GLU A 200 -23.27 -33.50 6.11
CA GLU A 200 -23.60 -34.77 5.46
C GLU A 200 -25.11 -35.01 5.36
N GLY A 201 -25.88 -34.62 6.39
CA GLY A 201 -27.34 -34.69 6.43
C GLY A 201 -28.06 -33.67 5.55
N TYR A 202 -27.40 -32.54 5.22
CA TYR A 202 -27.95 -31.51 4.32
C TYR A 202 -28.23 -32.08 2.92
N LYS A 203 -29.44 -31.81 2.39
CA LYS A 203 -29.88 -32.30 1.08
C LYS A 203 -29.96 -31.13 0.08
N PRO A 204 -28.91 -30.91 -0.74
CA PRO A 204 -28.87 -29.79 -1.67
C PRO A 204 -29.94 -29.88 -2.76
N SER A 205 -30.37 -28.72 -3.24
CA SER A 205 -31.20 -28.59 -4.44
C SER A 205 -30.35 -28.12 -5.63
N GLY A 206 -30.10 -29.00 -6.60
CA GLY A 206 -29.36 -28.67 -7.83
C GLY A 206 -27.83 -28.72 -7.71
N GLY A 207 -27.14 -28.61 -8.86
CA GLY A 207 -25.70 -28.87 -8.96
C GLY A 207 -24.80 -27.97 -8.11
N ASN A 208 -25.15 -26.70 -7.94
CA ASN A 208 -24.36 -25.78 -7.10
C ASN A 208 -24.39 -26.16 -5.61
N GLY A 209 -25.53 -26.68 -5.13
CA GLY A 209 -25.65 -27.12 -3.74
C GLY A 209 -24.81 -28.38 -3.46
N GLU A 210 -24.79 -29.32 -4.41
CA GLU A 210 -23.92 -30.51 -4.34
C GLU A 210 -22.43 -30.13 -4.33
N GLN A 211 -22.05 -29.17 -5.17
CA GLN A 211 -20.70 -28.63 -5.19
C GLN A 211 -20.31 -27.98 -3.84
N ALA A 212 -21.17 -27.13 -3.29
CA ALA A 212 -20.93 -26.47 -2.01
C ALA A 212 -20.74 -27.47 -0.87
N LYS A 213 -21.65 -28.45 -0.78
CA LYS A 213 -21.56 -29.55 0.18
C LYS A 213 -20.25 -30.33 0.04
N SER A 214 -19.86 -30.66 -1.19
CA SER A 214 -18.62 -31.40 -1.46
C SER A 214 -17.37 -30.62 -1.02
N ILE A 215 -17.30 -29.32 -1.33
CA ILE A 215 -16.21 -28.44 -0.91
C ILE A 215 -16.14 -28.36 0.62
N ALA A 216 -17.27 -28.09 1.28
CA ALA A 216 -17.34 -28.00 2.74
C ALA A 216 -16.85 -29.30 3.41
N LEU A 217 -17.40 -30.46 3.01
CA LEU A 217 -17.00 -31.75 3.58
C LEU A 217 -15.53 -32.08 3.31
N SER A 218 -14.99 -31.72 2.14
CA SER A 218 -13.58 -31.91 1.81
C SER A 218 -12.66 -31.12 2.76
N GLN A 219 -12.98 -29.84 2.99
CA GLN A 219 -12.20 -28.98 3.87
C GLN A 219 -12.33 -29.39 5.35
N MET A 220 -13.53 -29.74 5.79
CA MET A 220 -13.77 -30.23 7.16
C MET A 220 -13.04 -31.53 7.46
N LYS A 221 -13.00 -32.46 6.50
CA LYS A 221 -12.21 -33.70 6.62
C LYS A 221 -10.69 -33.46 6.68
N ARG A 222 -10.23 -32.27 6.26
CA ARG A 222 -8.84 -31.80 6.37
C ARG A 222 -8.59 -30.96 7.64
N GLY A 223 -9.58 -30.83 8.52
CA GLY A 223 -9.46 -30.13 9.79
C GLY A 223 -9.79 -28.63 9.74
N VAL A 224 -10.36 -28.13 8.65
CA VAL A 224 -10.80 -26.72 8.53
C VAL A 224 -12.28 -26.64 8.84
N SER A 225 -12.70 -25.77 9.77
CA SER A 225 -14.13 -25.67 10.10
C SER A 225 -14.96 -25.17 8.91
N PHE A 226 -16.28 -25.41 8.98
CA PHE A 226 -17.19 -24.92 7.96
C PHE A 226 -17.13 -23.40 7.89
N GLN A 227 -17.15 -22.74 9.05
CA GLN A 227 -17.11 -21.28 9.15
C GLN A 227 -15.82 -20.70 8.57
N ALA A 228 -14.65 -21.30 8.86
CA ALA A 228 -13.39 -20.82 8.29
C ALA A 228 -13.36 -20.97 6.75
N THR A 229 -13.95 -22.04 6.22
CA THR A 229 -14.09 -22.24 4.77
C THR A 229 -15.03 -21.19 4.16
N TYR A 230 -16.14 -20.90 4.82
CA TYR A 230 -17.08 -19.86 4.41
C TYR A 230 -16.44 -18.47 4.42
N ASP A 231 -15.75 -18.10 5.49
CA ASP A 231 -15.08 -16.79 5.61
C ASP A 231 -14.03 -16.59 4.51
N GLN A 232 -13.25 -17.64 4.21
CA GLN A 232 -12.29 -17.62 3.11
C GLN A 232 -12.99 -17.43 1.76
N LEU A 233 -14.08 -18.17 1.50
CA LEU A 233 -14.85 -18.05 0.27
C LEU A 233 -15.49 -16.65 0.13
N LYS A 234 -16.03 -16.11 1.24
CA LYS A 234 -16.66 -14.79 1.27
C LYS A 234 -15.63 -13.70 0.97
N SER A 235 -14.45 -13.78 1.58
CA SER A 235 -13.33 -12.88 1.29
C SER A 235 -12.92 -12.91 -0.19
N GLN A 236 -12.84 -14.10 -0.80
CA GLN A 236 -12.57 -14.23 -2.24
C GLN A 236 -13.67 -13.61 -3.11
N TYR A 237 -14.93 -13.85 -2.76
CA TYR A 237 -16.07 -13.22 -3.44
C TYR A 237 -16.00 -11.69 -3.35
N ASP A 238 -15.71 -11.13 -2.17
CA ASP A 238 -15.67 -9.68 -1.98
C ASP A 238 -14.54 -9.02 -2.79
N GLN A 239 -13.37 -9.64 -2.86
CA GLN A 239 -12.28 -9.19 -3.72
C GLN A 239 -12.68 -9.20 -5.21
N VAL A 240 -13.23 -10.31 -5.69
CA VAL A 240 -13.66 -10.44 -7.09
C VAL A 240 -14.80 -9.47 -7.41
N ALA A 241 -15.74 -9.30 -6.48
CA ALA A 241 -16.85 -8.38 -6.63
C ALA A 241 -16.38 -6.94 -6.70
N ALA A 242 -15.34 -6.55 -5.95
CA ALA A 242 -14.75 -5.22 -6.06
C ALA A 242 -14.20 -4.96 -7.47
N PHE A 243 -13.50 -5.94 -8.06
CA PHE A 243 -12.99 -5.84 -9.43
C PHE A 243 -14.09 -5.73 -10.47
N ALA A 244 -15.14 -6.55 -10.35
CA ALA A 244 -16.25 -6.56 -11.29
C ALA A 244 -17.12 -5.31 -11.19
N LYS A 245 -17.52 -4.92 -9.97
CA LYS A 245 -18.52 -3.87 -9.73
C LYS A 245 -17.93 -2.48 -9.79
N TYR A 246 -16.64 -2.33 -9.45
CA TYR A 246 -16.01 -1.02 -9.27
C TYR A 246 -14.73 -0.87 -10.10
N HIS A 247 -13.71 -1.71 -9.91
CA HIS A 247 -12.37 -1.43 -10.47
C HIS A 247 -12.34 -1.38 -12.00
N TYR A 248 -12.97 -2.35 -12.68
CA TYR A 248 -13.07 -2.43 -14.15
C TYR A 248 -14.41 -1.92 -14.72
N ASN A 249 -15.33 -1.46 -13.88
CA ASN A 249 -16.64 -0.99 -14.31
C ASN A 249 -16.58 0.47 -14.75
N ILE A 250 -16.58 0.71 -16.07
CA ILE A 250 -16.55 2.06 -16.63
C ILE A 250 -17.76 2.93 -16.26
N ASN A 251 -18.89 2.31 -15.87
CA ASN A 251 -20.11 3.02 -15.51
C ASN A 251 -20.15 3.42 -14.02
N TYR A 252 -19.18 2.97 -13.22
CA TYR A 252 -19.03 3.37 -11.83
C TYR A 252 -18.07 4.56 -11.76
N ASP A 253 -18.49 5.67 -11.15
CA ASP A 253 -17.63 6.79 -10.80
C ASP A 253 -18.04 7.35 -9.43
N PRO A 254 -17.21 7.20 -8.39
CA PRO A 254 -17.54 7.72 -7.07
C PRO A 254 -17.30 9.21 -6.93
N ARG A 255 -16.78 9.92 -7.95
CA ARG A 255 -16.30 11.30 -7.78
C ARG A 255 -17.38 12.30 -7.35
N GLY A 256 -18.65 12.01 -7.64
CA GLY A 256 -19.77 12.80 -7.12
C GLY A 256 -19.88 12.82 -5.59
N ILE A 257 -19.24 11.89 -4.86
CA ILE A 257 -19.14 11.91 -3.39
C ILE A 257 -18.22 13.05 -2.92
N VAL A 258 -17.08 13.23 -3.57
CA VAL A 258 -16.07 14.25 -3.19
C VAL A 258 -16.58 15.65 -3.55
N GLY A 259 -17.19 15.78 -4.73
CA GLY A 259 -17.87 17.01 -5.16
C GLY A 259 -16.96 18.07 -5.79
N ASP A 260 -15.71 17.72 -6.09
CA ASP A 260 -14.72 18.54 -6.77
C ASP A 260 -14.76 18.36 -8.30
N ASP A 261 -14.09 19.24 -9.04
CA ASP A 261 -13.83 19.09 -10.47
C ASP A 261 -12.49 18.38 -10.71
N TYR A 262 -12.52 17.07 -10.89
CA TYR A 262 -11.31 16.27 -11.11
C TYR A 262 -10.49 16.70 -12.34
N ALA A 263 -11.10 17.35 -13.35
CA ALA A 263 -10.37 17.85 -14.52
C ALA A 263 -9.59 19.14 -14.21
N ASN A 264 -9.94 19.86 -13.15
CA ASN A 264 -9.19 21.01 -12.67
C ASN A 264 -8.09 20.57 -11.70
N SER A 265 -6.90 20.31 -12.23
CA SER A 265 -5.72 19.90 -11.44
C SER A 265 -5.26 20.93 -10.41
N GLY A 266 -5.66 22.20 -10.57
CA GLY A 266 -5.33 23.29 -9.64
C GLY A 266 -6.34 23.47 -8.50
N GLU A 267 -7.44 22.70 -8.49
CA GLU A 267 -8.41 22.77 -7.40
C GLU A 267 -7.85 22.17 -6.11
N GLN A 268 -8.05 22.91 -5.03
CA GLN A 268 -7.63 22.59 -3.68
C GLN A 268 -8.81 22.80 -2.72
N TYR A 269 -8.63 22.43 -1.44
CA TYR A 269 -9.61 22.71 -0.38
C TYR A 269 -10.95 21.98 -0.54
N TYR A 270 -10.87 20.67 -0.82
CA TYR A 270 -12.00 19.74 -0.78
C TYR A 270 -11.67 18.58 0.16
N GLY A 271 -12.67 17.79 0.51
CA GLY A 271 -12.52 16.66 1.43
C GLY A 271 -13.23 16.88 2.76
N ASN A 272 -12.80 16.14 3.77
CA ASN A 272 -13.24 16.32 5.16
C ASN A 272 -12.16 15.87 6.16
N ASN A 273 -12.42 16.08 7.46
CA ASN A 273 -11.53 15.71 8.55
C ASN A 273 -11.64 14.22 8.99
N ASN A 274 -12.41 13.39 8.29
CA ASN A 274 -12.53 11.98 8.65
C ASN A 274 -11.44 11.14 7.98
N VAL A 275 -10.32 11.01 8.68
CA VAL A 275 -9.10 10.34 8.20
C VAL A 275 -9.11 8.81 8.32
N ALA A 276 -10.07 8.22 9.04
CA ALA A 276 -10.16 6.77 9.20
C ALA A 276 -10.71 6.11 7.93
N GLY A 277 -11.69 6.76 7.28
CA GLY A 277 -12.36 6.20 6.12
C GLY A 277 -13.23 4.96 6.45
N PRO A 278 -13.82 4.32 5.43
CA PRO A 278 -14.61 3.10 5.61
C PRO A 278 -13.73 1.88 5.92
N ASP A 279 -12.45 1.92 5.52
CA ASP A 279 -11.44 0.89 5.82
C ASP A 279 -10.12 1.56 6.22
N ALA A 280 -9.77 1.41 7.50
CA ALA A 280 -8.53 1.94 8.08
C ALA A 280 -7.41 0.88 8.16
N SER A 281 -7.60 -0.33 7.62
CA SER A 281 -6.72 -1.48 7.86
C SER A 281 -5.28 -1.25 7.40
N HIS A 282 -5.13 -0.85 6.14
CA HIS A 282 -3.81 -0.69 5.53
C HIS A 282 -3.01 0.47 6.17
N GLY A 283 -3.58 1.67 6.26
CA GLY A 283 -2.88 2.82 6.84
C GLY A 283 -2.63 2.69 8.34
N SER A 284 -3.46 1.96 9.10
CA SER A 284 -3.15 1.61 10.50
C SER A 284 -1.93 0.71 10.59
N HIS A 285 -1.80 -0.27 9.69
CA HIS A 285 -0.67 -1.19 9.65
C HIS A 285 0.63 -0.45 9.35
N VAL A 286 0.58 0.42 8.34
CA VAL A 286 1.68 1.32 7.94
C VAL A 286 2.09 2.25 9.10
N ALA A 287 1.14 2.90 9.76
CA ALA A 287 1.40 3.79 10.89
C ALA A 287 2.07 3.07 12.07
N GLY A 288 1.63 1.85 12.40
CA GLY A 288 2.20 1.05 13.49
C GLY A 288 3.65 0.66 13.27
N ILE A 289 4.03 0.35 12.02
CA ILE A 289 5.42 0.04 11.66
C ILE A 289 6.32 1.25 11.94
N ILE A 290 5.86 2.45 11.56
CA ILE A 290 6.62 3.69 11.75
C ILE A 290 6.74 4.01 13.25
N GLY A 291 5.61 4.03 13.96
CA GLY A 291 5.51 4.74 15.23
C GLY A 291 4.46 4.21 16.20
N ALA A 292 4.14 2.91 16.23
CA ALA A 292 3.45 2.36 17.41
C ALA A 292 4.22 2.71 18.69
N VAL A 293 3.49 3.11 19.73
CA VAL A 293 4.08 3.68 20.95
C VAL A 293 4.92 2.61 21.64
N ARG A 294 6.22 2.87 21.76
CA ARG A 294 7.15 1.89 22.31
C ARG A 294 6.96 1.73 23.81
N ASP A 295 7.07 0.49 24.28
CA ASP A 295 7.14 0.10 25.70
C ASP A 295 5.89 0.47 26.52
N ASN A 296 4.74 0.59 25.85
CA ASN A 296 3.43 0.90 26.45
C ASN A 296 2.63 -0.34 26.92
N GLY A 297 3.17 -1.54 26.72
CA GLY A 297 2.52 -2.81 27.09
C GLY A 297 1.49 -3.34 26.09
N TYR A 298 1.33 -2.71 24.92
CA TYR A 298 0.47 -3.17 23.83
C TYR A 298 1.27 -3.98 22.78
N GLY A 299 0.63 -4.36 21.68
CA GLY A 299 1.03 -5.50 20.86
C GLY A 299 2.40 -5.40 20.18
N MET A 300 2.87 -4.21 19.81
CA MET A 300 4.18 -4.05 19.15
C MET A 300 4.88 -2.70 19.45
N ASN A 301 6.18 -2.62 19.20
CA ASN A 301 6.95 -1.38 19.32
C ASN A 301 7.26 -0.81 17.93
N GLY A 302 6.83 0.42 17.61
CA GLY A 302 7.15 1.09 16.35
C GLY A 302 8.66 1.30 16.17
N ILE A 303 9.12 1.60 14.96
CA ILE A 303 10.56 1.78 14.71
C ILE A 303 11.11 3.03 15.39
N ALA A 304 10.42 4.17 15.26
CA ALA A 304 10.83 5.43 15.84
C ALA A 304 10.14 5.69 17.20
N ASP A 305 10.87 6.30 18.13
CA ASP A 305 10.40 6.62 19.48
C ASP A 305 9.98 8.09 19.68
N HIS A 306 10.50 9.02 18.86
CA HIS A 306 10.16 10.45 18.87
C HIS A 306 9.50 10.85 17.54
N VAL A 307 8.29 10.33 17.30
CA VAL A 307 7.56 10.51 16.04
C VAL A 307 6.11 10.90 16.26
N LYS A 308 5.57 11.71 15.35
CA LYS A 308 4.14 12.01 15.24
C LYS A 308 3.63 11.64 13.85
N ILE A 309 2.50 10.94 13.78
CA ILE A 309 1.90 10.44 12.55
C ILE A 309 0.76 11.37 12.12
N MET A 310 0.96 12.09 11.02
CA MET A 310 -0.09 12.86 10.35
C MET A 310 -0.80 11.95 9.36
N VAL A 311 -2.12 11.87 9.42
CA VAL A 311 -2.89 10.92 8.59
C VAL A 311 -3.50 11.65 7.40
N VAL A 312 -3.12 11.25 6.18
CA VAL A 312 -3.64 11.87 4.96
C VAL A 312 -4.27 10.78 4.10
N ARG A 313 -5.58 10.88 3.89
CA ARG A 313 -6.34 9.88 3.15
C ARG A 313 -6.52 10.28 1.69
N VAL A 314 -5.98 9.47 0.77
CA VAL A 314 -6.08 9.68 -0.69
C VAL A 314 -6.35 8.38 -1.48
N VAL A 315 -6.23 7.20 -0.86
CA VAL A 315 -6.25 5.90 -1.55
C VAL A 315 -7.58 5.16 -1.31
N PRO A 316 -8.44 4.97 -2.32
CA PRO A 316 -9.63 4.13 -2.17
C PRO A 316 -9.28 2.63 -2.29
N ASN A 317 -10.27 1.75 -2.16
CA ASN A 317 -10.19 0.40 -2.71
C ASN A 317 -10.28 0.50 -4.25
N GLY A 318 -9.13 0.66 -4.87
CA GLY A 318 -8.92 1.01 -6.27
C GLY A 318 -7.62 1.78 -6.42
N ASP A 319 -7.44 2.50 -7.53
CA ASP A 319 -6.26 3.34 -7.71
C ASP A 319 -6.52 4.75 -7.18
N GLU A 320 -5.54 5.30 -6.46
CA GLU A 320 -5.52 6.71 -6.07
C GLU A 320 -5.57 7.64 -7.31
N ARG A 321 -6.12 8.83 -7.11
CA ARG A 321 -6.18 9.84 -8.18
C ARG A 321 -5.02 10.82 -8.07
N ASP A 322 -4.47 11.22 -9.22
CA ASP A 322 -3.25 12.05 -9.27
C ASP A 322 -3.43 13.40 -8.55
N LYS A 323 -4.59 14.05 -8.72
CA LYS A 323 -4.92 15.31 -8.03
C LYS A 323 -4.95 15.13 -6.51
N ASP A 324 -5.54 14.04 -6.01
CA ASP A 324 -5.66 13.77 -4.58
C ASP A 324 -4.28 13.47 -3.96
N VAL A 325 -3.43 12.71 -4.65
CA VAL A 325 -2.03 12.48 -4.24
C VAL A 325 -1.27 13.80 -4.17
N ALA A 326 -1.39 14.64 -5.20
CA ALA A 326 -0.68 15.91 -5.26
C ALA A 326 -1.11 16.88 -4.14
N ASN A 327 -2.41 16.94 -3.85
CA ASN A 327 -2.93 17.72 -2.73
C ASN A 327 -2.54 17.13 -1.36
N GLY A 328 -2.53 15.81 -1.22
CA GLY A 328 -2.04 15.12 -0.02
C GLY A 328 -0.57 15.42 0.28
N ILE A 329 0.29 15.44 -0.75
CA ILE A 329 1.70 15.83 -0.60
C ILE A 329 1.82 17.29 -0.16
N ARG A 330 1.10 18.22 -0.80
CA ARG A 330 1.16 19.65 -0.43
C ARG A 330 0.68 19.87 1.00
N TYR A 331 -0.47 19.30 1.36
CA TYR A 331 -1.01 19.34 2.72
C TYR A 331 -0.01 18.86 3.76
N ALA A 332 0.63 17.70 3.53
CA ALA A 332 1.61 17.17 4.46
C ALA A 332 2.83 18.10 4.64
N VAL A 333 3.33 18.66 3.53
CA VAL A 333 4.46 19.61 3.55
C VAL A 333 4.08 20.89 4.31
N ASP A 334 2.91 21.45 4.02
CA ASP A 334 2.44 22.72 4.59
C ASP A 334 2.15 22.59 6.09
N ASN A 335 1.68 21.42 6.54
CA ASN A 335 1.48 21.08 7.95
C ASN A 335 2.74 20.55 8.66
N GLY A 336 3.92 20.68 8.03
CA GLY A 336 5.21 20.49 8.71
C GLY A 336 5.74 19.06 8.74
N ALA A 337 5.22 18.14 7.91
CA ALA A 337 5.81 16.82 7.75
C ALA A 337 7.25 16.91 7.24
N LYS A 338 8.17 16.18 7.89
CA LYS A 338 9.57 16.05 7.43
C LYS A 338 9.74 14.85 6.52
N ILE A 339 8.90 13.83 6.69
CA ILE A 339 8.91 12.60 5.92
C ILE A 339 7.48 12.32 5.46
N ILE A 340 7.32 11.92 4.20
CA ILE A 340 6.05 11.48 3.64
C ILE A 340 6.19 10.01 3.25
N ASN A 341 5.39 9.14 3.85
CA ASN A 341 5.26 7.74 3.49
C ASN A 341 4.09 7.55 2.53
N MET A 342 4.37 6.98 1.35
CA MET A 342 3.38 6.63 0.33
C MET A 342 3.44 5.13 0.06
N SER A 343 2.55 4.38 0.69
CA SER A 343 2.48 2.91 0.61
C SER A 343 1.48 2.41 -0.43
N PHE A 344 1.38 3.12 -1.55
CA PHE A 344 0.50 2.84 -2.69
C PHE A 344 1.27 2.95 -4.01
N GLY A 345 0.62 2.69 -5.13
CA GLY A 345 1.16 2.94 -6.46
C GLY A 345 0.38 2.22 -7.55
N LYS A 346 0.56 2.67 -8.79
CA LYS A 346 -0.20 2.21 -9.96
C LYS A 346 0.64 2.25 -11.25
N SER A 347 0.26 1.45 -12.24
CA SER A 347 0.98 1.35 -13.53
C SER A 347 0.60 2.45 -14.54
N TYR A 348 -0.53 3.11 -14.35
CA TYR A 348 -1.05 4.15 -15.26
C TYR A 348 -1.18 5.48 -14.53
N LYS A 349 -1.21 6.59 -15.28
CA LYS A 349 -1.35 7.95 -14.75
C LYS A 349 -2.20 8.80 -15.69
N TRP A 350 -2.96 9.72 -15.13
CA TRP A 350 -3.75 10.71 -15.86
C TRP A 350 -3.00 12.02 -15.96
N ASP A 351 -2.66 12.61 -14.82
CA ASP A 351 -1.98 13.89 -14.71
C ASP A 351 -0.71 13.73 -13.86
N LYS A 352 0.36 13.26 -14.52
CA LYS A 352 1.66 13.18 -13.86
C LYS A 352 2.19 14.57 -13.47
N GLN A 353 1.80 15.61 -14.19
CA GLN A 353 2.41 16.92 -14.02
C GLN A 353 2.04 17.52 -12.66
N VAL A 354 0.76 17.44 -12.25
CA VAL A 354 0.34 17.97 -10.94
C VAL A 354 1.04 17.27 -9.77
N VAL A 355 1.30 15.97 -9.90
CA VAL A 355 2.06 15.19 -8.92
C VAL A 355 3.54 15.57 -8.94
N ASN A 356 4.14 15.74 -10.12
CA ASN A 356 5.53 16.20 -10.25
C ASN A 356 5.74 17.56 -9.59
N GLU A 357 4.79 18.49 -9.75
CA GLU A 357 4.83 19.80 -9.12
C GLU A 357 4.75 19.70 -7.58
N ALA A 358 3.90 18.80 -7.06
CA ALA A 358 3.82 18.54 -5.62
C ALA A 358 5.10 17.90 -5.07
N VAL A 359 5.69 16.95 -5.80
CA VAL A 359 6.98 16.33 -5.44
C VAL A 359 8.10 17.36 -5.47
N ALA A 360 8.17 18.20 -6.51
CA ALA A 360 9.16 19.27 -6.61
C ALA A 360 9.00 20.29 -5.46
N TYR A 361 7.76 20.60 -5.08
CA TYR A 361 7.46 21.42 -3.91
C TYR A 361 8.00 20.79 -2.62
N ALA A 362 7.70 19.52 -2.37
CA ALA A 362 8.21 18.78 -1.21
C ALA A 362 9.76 18.75 -1.17
N VAL A 363 10.41 18.51 -2.31
CA VAL A 363 11.87 18.58 -2.45
C VAL A 363 12.39 19.97 -2.08
N SER A 364 11.76 21.04 -2.58
CA SER A 364 12.17 22.43 -2.28
C SER A 364 12.04 22.80 -0.80
N LYS A 365 11.15 22.12 -0.07
CA LYS A 365 10.95 22.28 1.38
C LYS A 365 11.79 21.33 2.22
N GLY A 366 12.63 20.50 1.58
CA GLY A 366 13.51 19.57 2.25
C GLY A 366 12.77 18.43 2.94
N VAL A 367 11.71 17.93 2.32
CA VAL A 367 10.93 16.77 2.79
C VAL A 367 11.47 15.51 2.12
N LEU A 368 11.63 14.43 2.90
CA LEU A 368 11.96 13.10 2.38
C LEU A 368 10.68 12.39 1.95
N LEU A 369 10.60 11.95 0.69
CA LEU A 369 9.47 11.18 0.17
C LEU A 369 9.87 9.70 0.09
N VAL A 370 9.11 8.81 0.72
CA VAL A 370 9.38 7.37 0.76
C VAL A 370 8.22 6.65 0.12
N HIS A 371 8.47 5.94 -0.97
CA HIS A 371 7.47 5.31 -1.81
C HIS A 371 7.70 3.80 -1.96
N ALA A 372 6.61 3.04 -2.05
CA ALA A 372 6.63 1.60 -2.23
C ALA A 372 6.84 1.21 -3.71
N ALA A 373 7.80 0.32 -3.99
CA ALA A 373 8.18 -0.04 -5.37
C ALA A 373 7.07 -0.70 -6.21
N GLY A 374 6.07 -1.28 -5.55
CA GLY A 374 4.99 -2.05 -6.17
C GLY A 374 5.15 -3.56 -5.95
N ASN A 375 4.05 -4.30 -6.16
CA ASN A 375 3.94 -5.73 -5.80
C ASN A 375 3.69 -6.63 -7.03
N ASP A 376 3.99 -6.14 -8.22
CA ASP A 376 3.70 -6.78 -9.51
C ASP A 376 4.85 -7.63 -10.03
N ASN A 377 5.92 -7.81 -9.25
CA ASN A 377 7.16 -8.48 -9.62
C ASN A 377 7.86 -7.92 -10.88
N GLU A 378 7.60 -6.66 -11.20
CA GLU A 378 8.09 -5.98 -12.39
C GLU A 378 9.45 -5.30 -12.17
N ASN A 379 10.12 -5.01 -13.29
CA ASN A 379 11.34 -4.22 -13.29
C ASN A 379 10.99 -2.75 -13.54
N ASN A 380 11.05 -1.92 -12.50
CA ASN A 380 10.75 -0.49 -12.55
C ASN A 380 11.70 0.30 -13.47
N ASP A 381 12.83 -0.28 -13.90
CA ASP A 381 13.66 0.31 -14.96
C ASP A 381 12.99 0.24 -16.36
N LEU A 382 11.99 -0.63 -16.54
CA LEU A 382 11.29 -0.89 -17.80
C LEU A 382 9.79 -0.58 -17.72
N ASP A 383 9.15 -0.96 -16.63
CA ASP A 383 7.72 -0.79 -16.38
C ASP A 383 7.56 0.06 -15.11
N PRO A 384 7.42 1.40 -15.25
CA PRO A 384 7.43 2.30 -14.09
C PRO A 384 6.18 2.16 -13.20
N ASN A 385 6.39 2.20 -11.89
CA ASN A 385 5.35 2.44 -10.89
C ASN A 385 5.14 3.96 -10.71
N TYR A 386 3.91 4.41 -10.45
CA TYR A 386 3.58 5.82 -10.19
C TYR A 386 2.91 5.99 -8.82
N PRO A 387 3.13 7.13 -8.14
CA PRO A 387 4.09 8.18 -8.47
C PRO A 387 5.56 7.70 -8.47
N ASN A 388 6.44 8.49 -9.09
CA ASN A 388 7.88 8.21 -9.11
C ASN A 388 8.69 9.50 -9.13
N ASP A 389 10.00 9.34 -8.95
CA ASP A 389 10.96 10.43 -8.81
C ASP A 389 11.19 11.27 -10.08
N SER A 390 10.72 10.84 -11.25
CA SER A 390 10.91 11.58 -12.50
C SER A 390 10.08 12.87 -12.53
N LEU A 391 10.74 14.02 -12.49
CA LEU A 391 10.11 15.34 -12.58
C LEU A 391 9.85 15.79 -14.03
N GLY A 392 10.23 14.97 -15.02
CA GLY A 392 10.22 15.32 -16.44
C GLY A 392 11.55 15.92 -16.91
N ASN A 393 11.76 15.99 -18.22
CA ASN A 393 12.97 16.57 -18.84
C ASN A 393 14.31 16.01 -18.30
N GLY A 394 14.34 14.75 -17.85
CA GLY A 394 15.52 14.10 -17.28
C GLY A 394 15.88 14.55 -15.85
N GLN A 395 15.01 15.30 -15.18
CA GLN A 395 15.18 15.69 -13.78
C GLN A 395 14.56 14.65 -12.84
N PHE A 396 15.17 14.46 -11.67
CA PHE A 396 14.75 13.50 -10.66
C PHE A 396 14.68 14.16 -9.27
N ALA A 397 13.72 13.73 -8.46
CA ALA A 397 13.50 14.23 -7.11
C ALA A 397 14.64 13.77 -6.17
N ALA A 398 15.48 14.72 -5.75
CA ALA A 398 16.68 14.45 -4.96
C ALA A 398 16.40 13.82 -3.58
N THR A 399 15.20 13.97 -3.05
CA THR A 399 14.78 13.47 -1.72
C THR A 399 13.73 12.36 -1.81
N TRP A 400 13.56 11.73 -2.98
CA TRP A 400 12.71 10.55 -3.15
C TRP A 400 13.45 9.27 -2.77
N MET A 401 12.76 8.29 -2.19
CA MET A 401 13.28 6.94 -1.94
C MET A 401 12.28 5.89 -2.40
N GLU A 402 12.67 5.05 -3.36
CA GLU A 402 11.87 3.94 -3.88
C GLU A 402 12.23 2.61 -3.20
N ILE A 403 11.27 1.96 -2.54
CA ILE A 403 11.56 0.89 -1.57
C ILE A 403 11.07 -0.49 -2.04
N GLY A 404 12.02 -1.40 -2.24
CA GLY A 404 11.75 -2.83 -2.51
C GLY A 404 11.51 -3.65 -1.23
N ALA A 405 10.82 -4.78 -1.34
CA ALA A 405 10.46 -5.63 -0.21
C ALA A 405 11.40 -6.83 -0.06
N SER A 406 11.82 -7.08 1.18
CA SER A 406 12.70 -8.17 1.56
C SER A 406 12.13 -9.11 2.62
N ALA A 407 12.62 -10.35 2.62
CA ALA A 407 12.27 -11.40 3.57
C ALA A 407 13.45 -11.77 4.49
N PRO A 408 13.21 -12.50 5.61
CA PRO A 408 14.26 -12.78 6.60
C PRO A 408 15.48 -13.53 6.04
N SER A 409 15.29 -14.33 4.99
CA SER A 409 16.30 -15.26 4.49
C SER A 409 17.23 -14.62 3.46
N ARG A 410 18.55 -14.61 3.72
CA ARG A 410 19.57 -14.15 2.75
C ARG A 410 19.51 -14.81 1.37
N LYS A 411 18.98 -16.03 1.26
CA LYS A 411 18.85 -16.77 -0.02
C LYS A 411 17.57 -16.40 -0.78
N LYS A 412 16.53 -16.01 -0.07
CA LYS A 412 15.22 -15.60 -0.61
C LYS A 412 14.97 -14.15 -0.21
N LEU A 413 16.01 -13.31 -0.36
CA LEU A 413 16.02 -11.99 0.28
C LEU A 413 15.02 -11.05 -0.39
N ALA A 414 15.00 -10.97 -1.72
CA ALA A 414 13.92 -10.30 -2.44
C ALA A 414 12.66 -11.18 -2.36
N THR A 415 11.52 -10.59 -1.99
CA THR A 415 10.24 -11.30 -2.02
C THR A 415 9.82 -11.58 -3.46
N VAL A 416 8.95 -12.57 -3.66
CA VAL A 416 8.50 -12.95 -5.01
C VAL A 416 7.64 -11.87 -5.67
N PHE A 417 6.95 -11.06 -4.87
CA PHE A 417 6.04 -10.00 -5.32
C PHE A 417 6.74 -8.66 -5.53
N SER A 418 7.88 -8.38 -4.89
CA SER A 418 8.49 -7.05 -4.95
C SER A 418 8.82 -6.65 -6.39
N ASN A 419 8.43 -5.46 -6.79
CA ASN A 419 9.09 -4.78 -7.90
C ASN A 419 10.56 -4.50 -7.54
N TYR A 420 11.39 -4.36 -8.57
CA TYR A 420 12.83 -4.17 -8.45
C TYR A 420 13.33 -3.25 -9.58
N GLY A 421 14.54 -2.73 -9.48
CA GLY A 421 15.11 -1.89 -10.55
C GLY A 421 16.52 -1.47 -10.18
N LYS A 422 17.48 -1.68 -11.09
CA LYS A 422 18.88 -1.34 -10.80
C LYS A 422 19.07 0.16 -10.64
N ASN A 423 18.24 0.95 -11.31
CA ASN A 423 18.31 2.40 -11.33
C ASN A 423 17.16 3.03 -10.54
N ASN A 424 15.96 2.47 -10.65
CA ASN A 424 14.74 3.10 -10.10
C ASN A 424 14.30 2.55 -8.73
N VAL A 425 14.95 1.52 -8.17
CA VAL A 425 14.71 1.09 -6.78
C VAL A 425 15.94 1.39 -5.95
N ASP A 426 15.78 2.22 -4.92
CA ASP A 426 16.88 2.74 -4.11
C ASP A 426 17.44 1.67 -3.16
N VAL A 427 16.58 1.14 -2.29
CA VAL A 427 16.96 0.22 -1.21
C VAL A 427 15.83 -0.76 -0.92
N PHE A 428 16.19 -1.93 -0.38
CA PHE A 428 15.20 -2.88 0.11
C PHE A 428 15.00 -2.72 1.62
N ALA A 429 13.81 -3.04 2.10
CA ALA A 429 13.51 -3.14 3.53
C ALA A 429 12.61 -4.35 3.82
N PRO A 430 12.54 -4.84 5.07
CA PRO A 430 11.62 -5.91 5.44
C PRO A 430 10.16 -5.61 5.01
N GLY A 431 9.58 -6.50 4.21
CA GLY A 431 8.20 -6.37 3.72
C GLY A 431 7.46 -7.70 3.63
N TYR A 432 8.03 -8.79 4.14
CA TYR A 432 7.40 -10.11 4.17
C TYR A 432 6.92 -10.46 5.58
N GLN A 433 5.62 -10.72 5.75
CA GLN A 433 5.01 -11.09 7.02
C GLN A 433 5.44 -10.12 8.13
N ILE A 434 5.07 -8.85 7.95
CA ILE A 434 5.32 -7.77 8.90
C ILE A 434 4.13 -7.66 9.84
N TYR A 435 4.36 -7.85 11.12
CA TYR A 435 3.33 -7.74 12.16
C TYR A 435 3.17 -6.26 12.54
N SER A 436 1.93 -5.75 12.47
CA SER A 436 1.60 -4.38 12.87
C SER A 436 0.13 -4.23 13.25
N THR A 437 -0.25 -3.03 13.69
CA THR A 437 -1.58 -2.63 14.14
C THR A 437 -2.62 -2.69 13.03
N THR A 438 -3.83 -3.16 13.33
CA THR A 438 -5.00 -3.07 12.47
C THR A 438 -6.20 -2.57 13.29
N PRO A 439 -7.28 -2.08 12.65
CA PRO A 439 -8.41 -1.47 13.34
C PRO A 439 -9.03 -2.36 14.43
N ASN A 440 -9.71 -1.72 15.36
CA ASN A 440 -10.41 -2.38 16.47
C ASN A 440 -9.46 -3.13 17.43
N ASN A 441 -8.29 -2.56 17.71
CA ASN A 441 -7.27 -3.11 18.62
C ASN A 441 -6.66 -4.45 18.16
N HIS A 442 -6.67 -4.71 16.86
CA HIS A 442 -6.12 -5.94 16.28
C HIS A 442 -4.71 -5.72 15.75
N TYR A 443 -4.07 -6.84 15.39
CA TYR A 443 -2.73 -6.84 14.81
C TYR A 443 -2.61 -8.01 13.86
N GLU A 444 -2.07 -7.77 12.68
CA GLU A 444 -1.97 -8.79 11.63
C GLU A 444 -0.63 -8.75 10.90
N TYR A 445 -0.33 -9.85 10.21
CA TYR A 445 0.83 -9.94 9.32
C TYR A 445 0.42 -9.55 7.90
N PHE A 446 0.99 -8.47 7.37
CA PHE A 446 0.85 -8.11 5.97
C PHE A 446 2.16 -8.33 5.19
N ASP A 447 2.00 -8.51 3.88
CA ASP A 447 3.08 -8.64 2.90
C ASP A 447 2.97 -7.49 1.90
N GLY A 448 4.09 -6.86 1.55
CA GLY A 448 4.12 -5.86 0.49
C GLY A 448 5.30 -4.89 0.59
N THR A 449 5.62 -4.23 -0.52
CA THR A 449 6.44 -3.01 -0.52
C THR A 449 5.79 -1.92 0.33
N SER A 450 4.45 -1.95 0.47
CA SER A 450 3.68 -1.10 1.37
C SER A 450 4.03 -1.27 2.86
N MET A 451 4.62 -2.40 3.26
CA MET A 451 5.17 -2.61 4.61
C MET A 451 6.67 -2.30 4.66
N ALA A 452 7.38 -2.37 3.54
CA ALA A 452 8.81 -2.03 3.45
C ALA A 452 9.03 -0.51 3.49
N ALA A 453 8.20 0.27 2.80
CA ALA A 453 8.24 1.74 2.82
C ALA A 453 8.15 2.32 4.25
N PRO A 454 7.18 1.94 5.11
CA PRO A 454 7.12 2.44 6.48
C PRO A 454 8.26 1.96 7.36
N VAL A 455 8.89 0.82 7.03
CA VAL A 455 10.15 0.45 7.69
C VAL A 455 11.21 1.51 7.43
N VAL A 456 11.39 1.92 6.16
CA VAL A 456 12.37 2.97 5.81
C VAL A 456 11.95 4.33 6.38
N SER A 457 10.67 4.70 6.33
CA SER A 457 10.15 5.93 6.93
C SER A 457 10.42 5.98 8.44
N GLY A 458 10.23 4.87 9.16
CA GLY A 458 10.57 4.75 10.57
C GLY A 458 12.08 4.85 10.84
N VAL A 459 12.93 4.21 10.02
CA VAL A 459 14.39 4.36 10.14
C VAL A 459 14.82 5.80 9.87
N ALA A 460 14.25 6.43 8.84
CA ALA A 460 14.51 7.83 8.51
C ALA A 460 14.12 8.75 9.66
N ALA A 461 12.93 8.59 10.24
CA ALA A 461 12.46 9.38 11.38
C ALA A 461 13.37 9.19 12.60
N LEU A 462 13.75 7.96 12.91
CA LEU A 462 14.68 7.67 14.01
C LEU A 462 16.04 8.33 13.81
N VAL A 463 16.65 8.20 12.61
CA VAL A 463 17.95 8.82 12.33
C VAL A 463 17.86 10.35 12.39
N TRP A 464 16.83 10.93 11.79
CA TRP A 464 16.69 12.38 11.73
C TRP A 464 16.36 13.00 13.09
N SER A 465 15.60 12.28 13.92
CA SER A 465 15.29 12.67 15.30
C SER A 465 16.56 12.89 16.12
N TYR A 466 17.54 11.99 16.00
CA TYR A 466 18.80 12.06 16.75
C TYR A 466 19.90 12.89 16.06
N TYR A 467 19.75 13.17 14.77
CA TYR A 467 20.66 14.01 13.98
C TYR A 467 19.88 15.06 13.17
N PRO A 468 19.20 16.01 13.85
CA PRO A 468 18.29 16.96 13.21
C PRO A 468 18.97 18.01 12.32
N GLN A 469 20.31 18.07 12.34
CA GLN A 469 21.08 18.94 11.45
C GLN A 469 21.18 18.42 10.01
N LEU A 470 20.87 17.13 9.79
CA LEU A 470 20.88 16.57 8.44
C LEU A 470 19.84 17.26 7.55
N THR A 471 20.23 17.53 6.32
CA THR A 471 19.28 17.80 5.24
C THR A 471 18.61 16.51 4.78
N ALA A 472 17.45 16.58 4.13
CA ALA A 472 16.78 15.41 3.54
C ALA A 472 17.67 14.64 2.56
N VAL A 473 18.48 15.36 1.76
CA VAL A 473 19.44 14.74 0.82
C VAL A 473 20.52 13.98 1.57
N GLN A 474 21.10 14.57 2.62
CA GLN A 474 22.08 13.87 3.46
C GLN A 474 21.46 12.66 4.16
N LEU A 475 20.21 12.75 4.61
CA LEU A 475 19.50 11.62 5.22
C LEU A 475 19.31 10.49 4.21
N LYS A 476 18.80 10.78 2.99
CA LYS A 476 18.72 9.78 1.91
C LYS A 476 20.06 9.11 1.67
N ASP A 477 21.13 9.90 1.55
CA ASP A 477 22.49 9.41 1.37
C ASP A 477 22.96 8.49 2.50
N VAL A 478 22.69 8.85 3.76
CA VAL A 478 22.99 8.02 4.94
C VAL A 478 22.27 6.68 4.84
N LEU A 479 20.97 6.66 4.56
CA LEU A 479 20.18 5.43 4.50
C LEU A 479 20.66 4.52 3.35
N MET A 480 21.02 5.12 2.22
CA MET A 480 21.49 4.41 1.04
C MET A 480 22.89 3.82 1.21
N LYS A 481 23.85 4.62 1.70
CA LYS A 481 25.26 4.23 1.81
C LYS A 481 25.52 3.32 3.01
N SER A 482 24.66 3.36 4.03
CA SER A 482 24.75 2.47 5.20
C SER A 482 24.00 1.14 5.03
N ALA A 483 23.24 0.97 3.94
CA ALA A 483 22.51 -0.25 3.65
C ALA A 483 23.43 -1.48 3.64
N THR A 484 22.94 -2.59 4.21
CA THR A 484 23.72 -3.84 4.25
C THR A 484 23.64 -4.57 2.92
N VAL A 485 24.71 -4.41 2.14
CA VAL A 485 24.86 -5.01 0.82
C VAL A 485 24.85 -6.54 0.88
N ASN A 486 24.01 -7.16 0.04
CA ASN A 486 24.01 -8.61 -0.16
C ASN A 486 24.63 -8.96 -1.53
N LYS A 487 25.86 -9.48 -1.54
CA LYS A 487 26.56 -9.88 -2.78
C LYS A 487 26.13 -11.23 -3.35
N ARG A 488 25.18 -11.93 -2.72
CA ARG A 488 24.73 -13.27 -3.13
C ARG A 488 23.78 -13.20 -4.31
N LYS A 489 23.67 -14.32 -5.03
CA LYS A 489 22.59 -14.53 -6.00
C LYS A 489 21.28 -14.83 -5.29
N VAL A 490 20.21 -14.21 -5.75
CA VAL A 490 18.82 -14.42 -5.33
C VAL A 490 17.97 -14.72 -6.56
N ILE A 491 16.75 -15.20 -6.36
CA ILE A 491 15.75 -15.33 -7.43
C ILE A 491 15.29 -13.92 -7.81
N ILE A 492 15.19 -13.64 -9.11
CA ILE A 492 14.56 -12.41 -9.60
C ILE A 492 13.06 -12.54 -9.30
N PRO A 493 12.42 -11.55 -8.65
CA PRO A 493 10.97 -11.57 -8.37
C PRO A 493 10.15 -12.03 -9.57
N GLY A 494 9.11 -12.83 -9.35
CA GLY A 494 8.25 -13.37 -10.41
C GLY A 494 8.86 -14.46 -11.33
N THR A 495 10.16 -14.80 -11.20
CA THR A 495 10.83 -15.73 -12.12
C THR A 495 11.47 -16.94 -11.43
N HIS A 496 12.03 -17.86 -12.23
CA HIS A 496 12.93 -18.93 -11.76
C HIS A 496 14.42 -18.60 -11.93
N SER A 497 14.72 -17.48 -12.56
CA SER A 497 16.08 -17.04 -12.87
C SER A 497 16.74 -16.38 -11.67
N LYS A 498 18.08 -16.43 -11.61
CA LYS A 498 18.86 -15.85 -10.52
C LYS A 498 19.73 -14.69 -10.99
N THR A 499 19.75 -13.62 -10.20
CA THR A 499 20.65 -12.47 -10.37
C THR A 499 21.38 -12.15 -9.07
N LYS A 500 22.42 -11.32 -9.09
CA LYS A 500 23.00 -10.78 -7.85
C LYS A 500 21.97 -9.86 -7.20
N PHE A 501 21.78 -9.92 -5.89
CA PHE A 501 20.86 -8.99 -5.21
C PHE A 501 21.23 -7.51 -5.44
N THR A 502 22.53 -7.23 -5.64
CA THR A 502 23.03 -5.92 -6.05
C THR A 502 22.56 -5.43 -7.42
N ASN A 503 21.88 -6.28 -8.20
CA ASN A 503 21.30 -5.93 -9.48
C ASN A 503 19.80 -5.58 -9.37
N LEU A 504 19.21 -5.70 -8.16
CA LEU A 504 17.79 -5.43 -7.94
C LEU A 504 17.51 -4.03 -7.37
N SER A 505 18.54 -3.31 -6.92
CA SER A 505 18.47 -1.93 -6.45
C SER A 505 19.77 -1.17 -6.64
N VAL A 506 19.71 0.16 -6.50
CA VAL A 506 20.85 1.08 -6.52
C VAL A 506 21.84 0.70 -5.41
N SER A 507 21.39 0.68 -4.15
CA SER A 507 22.22 0.33 -2.99
C SER A 507 22.66 -1.14 -2.99
N GLY A 508 21.87 -2.03 -3.58
CA GLY A 508 22.11 -3.48 -3.54
C GLY A 508 22.04 -4.07 -2.14
N GLY A 509 21.37 -3.40 -1.20
CA GLY A 509 21.32 -3.76 0.21
C GLY A 509 19.95 -3.62 0.85
N VAL A 510 19.88 -4.01 2.12
CA VAL A 510 18.73 -3.82 3.00
C VAL A 510 19.05 -2.71 4.00
N VAL A 511 18.09 -1.82 4.27
CA VAL A 511 18.25 -0.72 5.24
C VAL A 511 18.74 -1.21 6.60
N ASN A 512 19.62 -0.44 7.26
CA ASN A 512 20.27 -0.81 8.52
C ASN A 512 20.36 0.40 9.46
N VAL A 513 19.63 0.34 10.57
CA VAL A 513 19.54 1.44 11.55
C VAL A 513 20.88 1.73 12.20
N TYR A 514 21.60 0.68 12.61
CA TYR A 514 22.84 0.82 13.39
C TYR A 514 23.92 1.52 12.57
N ASP A 515 24.10 1.09 11.32
CA ASP A 515 25.08 1.68 10.42
C ASP A 515 24.65 3.07 9.94
N ALA A 516 23.34 3.33 9.78
CA ALA A 516 22.81 4.65 9.47
C ALA A 516 23.11 5.66 10.59
N LEU A 517 22.83 5.32 11.85
CA LEU A 517 23.13 6.18 13.00
C LEU A 517 24.63 6.44 13.17
N LYS A 518 25.48 5.45 12.89
CA LYS A 518 26.94 5.63 12.89
C LYS A 518 27.42 6.53 11.76
N MET A 519 26.82 6.45 10.59
CA MET A 519 27.19 7.32 9.47
C MET A 519 26.71 8.75 9.74
N ALA A 520 25.47 8.92 10.21
CA ALA A 520 24.89 10.22 10.56
C ALA A 520 25.74 10.98 11.60
N SER A 521 26.30 10.28 12.59
CA SER A 521 27.15 10.91 13.63
C SER A 521 28.45 11.52 13.11
N THR A 522 28.85 11.20 11.88
CA THR A 522 30.06 11.74 11.24
C THR A 522 29.79 12.94 10.35
N ILE A 523 28.52 13.24 10.06
CA ILE A 523 28.10 14.35 9.21
C ILE A 523 27.89 15.59 10.07
N LYS A 524 28.63 16.65 9.73
CA LYS A 524 28.63 17.94 10.44
C LYS A 524 27.59 18.89 9.88
#